data_AF-A0A2G2WCV6-F1
#
_entry.id   AF-A0A2G2WCV6-F1
#
_cell.length_a   1.000
_cell.length_b   1.000
_cell.length_c   1.000
_cell.angle_alpha   90.00
_cell.angle_beta   90.00
_cell.angle_gamma   90.00
#
_symmetry.space_group_name_H-M   'P 1'
#
loop_
_entity.id
_entity.type
_entity.pdbx_description
1 polymer ?
#
loop_
_entity_poly.entity_id
_entity_poly.type
_entity_poly.pdbx_seq_one_letter_code
_entity_poly.pdbx_strand_id
1 'polypeptide(L)'
;MFSISSVQEIMDYSDRSNIPNQNSVIAGRRINIPFRCDCLNNEFLGHVFPYQVNTSDTYSLVASNYSDLTTVDMLRRFNRYPDNSIPNDVNISVVVNCSCGDSAVSEDYGLFVTYPLRQEDNLTYVASTSNVSEDVIRRYNPGLDAKFSAGRGIIYIPGREGLGSTTLGTSKLTLNLKIPMKMSRFLAARGLRLARDVQAMIS
;
A
#
# COMPACT_ATOMS: atom_id res chain seq x y z
N MET A 1 -9.01 4.71 7.11
CA MET A 1 -8.21 4.98 5.89
C MET A 1 -8.15 3.74 4.99
N PHE A 2 -7.82 2.56 5.51
CA PHE A 2 -7.72 1.31 4.76
C PHE A 2 -8.79 0.26 5.12
N SER A 3 -9.77 0.60 5.98
CA SER A 3 -10.93 -0.25 6.31
C SER A 3 -10.57 -1.71 6.68
N ILE A 4 -9.55 -1.87 7.53
CA ILE A 4 -8.99 -3.19 7.90
C ILE A 4 -9.84 -3.85 8.99
N SER A 5 -10.14 -5.14 8.85
CA SER A 5 -11.05 -5.86 9.75
C SER A 5 -10.44 -6.20 11.13
N SER A 6 -9.13 -6.44 11.20
CA SER A 6 -8.41 -6.71 12.45
C SER A 6 -6.91 -6.44 12.35
N VAL A 7 -6.28 -6.11 13.48
CA VAL A 7 -4.81 -5.98 13.58
C VAL A 7 -4.12 -7.32 13.30
N GLN A 8 -4.76 -8.43 13.65
CA GLN A 8 -4.22 -9.77 13.42
C GLN A 8 -3.99 -10.01 11.92
N GLU A 9 -4.91 -9.56 11.06
CA GLU A 9 -4.77 -9.67 9.61
C GLU A 9 -3.50 -8.96 9.12
N ILE A 10 -3.18 -7.78 9.64
CA ILE A 10 -1.93 -7.06 9.29
C ILE A 10 -0.70 -7.86 9.74
N MET A 11 -0.73 -8.44 10.94
CA MET A 11 0.38 -9.22 11.48
C MET A 11 0.61 -10.54 10.74
N ASP A 12 -0.42 -11.10 10.11
CA ASP A 12 -0.33 -12.36 9.37
C ASP A 12 0.32 -12.16 7.99
N TYR A 13 0.19 -10.97 7.41
CA TYR A 13 0.78 -10.61 6.11
C TYR A 13 2.10 -9.81 6.23
N SER A 14 2.49 -9.38 7.43
CA SER A 14 3.69 -8.57 7.68
C SER A 14 4.81 -9.36 8.34
N ASP A 15 6.06 -8.92 8.12
CA ASP A 15 7.20 -9.41 8.88
C ASP A 15 7.07 -9.03 10.37
N ARG A 16 7.04 -10.04 11.24
CA ARG A 16 6.95 -9.91 12.71
C ARG A 16 8.09 -9.09 13.29
N SER A 17 9.23 -9.00 12.63
CA SER A 17 10.35 -8.14 13.06
C SER A 17 10.04 -6.64 12.90
N ASN A 18 9.14 -6.27 11.98
CA ASN A 18 8.68 -4.90 11.77
C ASN A 18 7.48 -4.54 12.67
N ILE A 19 6.74 -5.53 13.16
CA ILE A 19 5.59 -5.40 14.06
C ILE A 19 5.87 -6.17 15.37
N PRO A 20 6.62 -5.57 16.31
CA PRO A 20 7.02 -6.26 17.53
C PRO A 20 5.84 -6.69 18.40
N ASN A 21 4.67 -6.04 18.30
CA ASN A 21 3.41 -6.48 18.89
C ASN A 21 2.21 -5.76 18.27
N GLN A 22 0.99 -6.19 18.61
CA GLN A 22 -0.28 -5.57 18.18
C GLN A 22 -0.40 -4.07 18.54
N ASN A 23 0.47 -3.60 19.44
CA ASN A 23 0.53 -2.22 19.91
C ASN A 23 1.84 -1.48 19.51
N SER A 24 2.65 -1.98 18.57
CA SER A 24 3.81 -1.24 18.08
C SER A 24 4.23 -1.63 16.66
N VAL A 25 4.68 -0.63 15.90
CA VAL A 25 5.24 -0.74 14.56
C VAL A 25 6.52 0.07 14.51
N ILE A 26 7.55 -0.46 13.83
CA ILE A 26 8.85 0.20 13.80
C ILE A 26 8.85 1.31 12.72
N ALA A 27 9.18 2.53 13.16
CA ALA A 27 9.35 3.68 12.29
C ALA A 27 10.31 3.39 11.13
N GLY A 28 9.96 3.83 9.91
CA GLY A 28 10.80 3.62 8.73
C GLY A 28 10.85 2.17 8.24
N ARG A 29 10.10 1.24 8.85
CA ARG A 29 9.87 -0.10 8.32
C ARG A 29 8.58 -0.16 7.51
N ARG A 30 8.54 -1.16 6.63
CA ARG A 30 7.45 -1.44 5.72
C ARG A 30 6.52 -2.48 6.38
N ILE A 31 5.22 -2.17 6.45
CA ILE A 31 4.16 -3.09 6.89
C ILE A 31 3.24 -3.41 5.71
N ASN A 32 2.58 -4.54 5.82
CA ASN A 32 1.80 -5.14 4.75
C ASN A 32 0.31 -5.06 5.12
N ILE A 33 -0.48 -4.26 4.37
CA ILE A 33 -1.90 -4.05 4.65
C ILE A 33 -2.76 -4.80 3.64
N PRO A 34 -3.50 -5.84 4.06
CA PRO A 34 -4.38 -6.59 3.16
C PRO A 34 -5.62 -5.78 2.79
N PHE A 35 -6.00 -5.80 1.52
CA PHE A 35 -7.22 -5.22 0.97
C PHE A 35 -7.72 -6.04 -0.23
N ARG A 36 -8.95 -5.78 -0.69
CA ARG A 36 -9.51 -6.46 -1.86
C ARG A 36 -9.07 -5.78 -3.15
N CYS A 37 -8.70 -6.57 -4.16
CA CYS A 37 -8.51 -6.05 -5.52
C CYS A 37 -9.81 -6.13 -6.30
N ASP A 38 -10.28 -4.99 -6.80
CA ASP A 38 -11.48 -4.92 -7.62
C ASP A 38 -11.14 -4.57 -9.07
N CYS A 39 -12.00 -4.99 -10.00
CA CYS A 39 -11.95 -4.51 -11.37
C CYS A 39 -12.67 -3.16 -11.45
N LEU A 40 -11.92 -2.07 -11.66
CA LEU A 40 -12.46 -0.72 -11.72
C LEU A 40 -12.72 -0.32 -13.17
N ASN A 41 -14.00 -0.04 -13.48
CA ASN A 41 -14.49 0.40 -14.80
C ASN A 41 -14.08 -0.52 -15.98
N ASN A 42 -13.81 -1.81 -15.73
CA ASN A 42 -13.26 -2.75 -16.71
C ASN A 42 -11.95 -2.29 -17.38
N GLU A 43 -11.24 -1.32 -16.78
CA GLU A 43 -10.05 -0.70 -17.37
C GLU A 43 -8.79 -1.09 -16.61
N PHE A 44 -8.84 -1.11 -15.28
CA PHE A 44 -7.69 -1.45 -14.46
C PHE A 44 -8.09 -2.04 -13.10
N LEU A 45 -7.12 -2.68 -12.45
CA LEU A 45 -7.28 -3.30 -11.14
C LEU A 45 -6.91 -2.31 -10.02
N GLY A 46 -7.80 -2.13 -9.06
CA GLY A 46 -7.57 -1.24 -7.93
C GLY A 46 -8.60 -1.42 -6.83
N HIS A 47 -8.45 -0.62 -5.77
CA HIS A 47 -9.46 -0.48 -4.72
C HIS A 47 -9.69 0.98 -4.42
N VAL A 48 -10.93 1.32 -4.08
CA VAL A 48 -11.33 2.70 -3.76
C VAL A 48 -11.52 2.82 -2.26
N PHE A 49 -10.60 3.53 -1.61
CA PHE A 49 -10.70 3.87 -0.19
C PHE A 49 -11.39 5.22 0.00
N PRO A 50 -12.40 5.32 0.89
CA PRO A 50 -12.95 6.62 1.27
C PRO A 50 -11.95 7.36 2.16
N TYR A 51 -11.72 8.64 1.86
CA TYR A 51 -10.90 9.52 2.68
C TYR A 51 -11.65 10.79 3.04
N GLN A 52 -11.82 11.04 4.33
CA GLN A 52 -12.40 12.28 4.83
C GLN A 52 -11.34 13.39 4.80
N VAL A 53 -11.62 14.43 4.05
CA VAL A 53 -10.73 15.58 3.85
C VAL A 53 -10.69 16.44 5.10
N ASN A 54 -9.49 16.71 5.60
CA ASN A 54 -9.21 17.63 6.69
C ASN A 54 -8.89 19.03 6.16
N THR A 55 -8.97 20.02 7.05
CA THR A 55 -8.59 21.39 6.73
C THR A 55 -7.16 21.46 6.19
N SER A 56 -7.00 22.06 5.01
CA SER A 56 -5.72 22.22 4.28
C SER A 56 -5.17 20.97 3.58
N ASP A 57 -5.95 19.90 3.47
CA ASP A 57 -5.57 18.78 2.64
C ASP A 57 -5.47 19.19 1.16
N THR A 58 -4.42 18.70 0.51
CA THR A 58 -4.21 18.78 -0.95
C THR A 58 -4.03 17.38 -1.47
N TYR A 59 -4.27 17.13 -2.76
CA TYR A 59 -4.01 15.79 -3.32
C TYR A 59 -2.57 15.32 -3.14
N SER A 60 -1.59 16.23 -3.16
CA SER A 60 -0.20 15.89 -2.88
C SER A 60 0.00 15.42 -1.43
N LEU A 61 -0.64 16.09 -0.47
CA LEU A 61 -0.58 15.68 0.94
C LEU A 61 -1.29 14.35 1.16
N VAL A 62 -2.46 14.15 0.55
CA VAL A 62 -3.20 12.89 0.61
C VAL A 62 -2.37 11.75 0.03
N ALA A 63 -1.79 11.91 -1.17
CA ALA A 63 -0.93 10.89 -1.77
C ALA A 63 0.26 10.52 -0.87
N SER A 64 0.91 11.53 -0.27
CA SER A 64 2.00 11.33 0.68
C SER A 64 1.55 10.63 1.97
N ASN A 65 0.36 10.96 2.50
CA ASN A 65 -0.23 10.28 3.66
C ASN A 65 -0.51 8.80 3.34
N TYR A 66 -0.92 8.50 2.11
CA TYR A 66 -1.05 7.15 1.57
C TYR A 66 0.31 6.51 1.22
N SER A 67 1.45 7.08 1.64
CA SER A 67 2.79 6.58 1.38
C SER A 67 3.07 6.32 -0.12
N ASP A 68 2.53 7.20 -0.97
CA ASP A 68 2.68 7.18 -2.43
C ASP A 68 2.08 5.92 -3.10
N LEU A 69 1.14 5.24 -2.43
CA LEU A 69 0.32 4.15 -2.99
C LEU A 69 -0.73 4.63 -4.00
N THR A 70 -0.98 5.93 -4.02
CA THR A 70 -1.81 6.63 -4.99
C THR A 70 -1.01 7.80 -5.57
N THR A 71 -1.46 8.36 -6.68
CA THR A 71 -0.84 9.54 -7.29
C THR A 71 -1.81 10.70 -7.33
N VAL A 72 -1.29 11.92 -7.44
CA VAL A 72 -2.12 13.11 -7.65
C VAL A 72 -3.00 12.96 -8.89
N ASP A 73 -2.48 12.36 -9.97
CA ASP A 73 -3.26 12.13 -11.19
C ASP A 73 -4.41 11.15 -10.99
N MET A 74 -4.21 10.09 -10.18
CA MET A 74 -5.29 9.18 -9.80
C MET A 74 -6.34 9.88 -8.94
N LEU A 75 -5.91 10.70 -7.98
CA LEU A 75 -6.82 11.49 -7.15
C LEU A 75 -7.63 12.47 -7.99
N ARG A 76 -7.00 13.20 -8.92
CA ARG A 76 -7.69 14.09 -9.87
C ARG A 76 -8.69 13.33 -10.75
N ARG A 77 -8.30 12.17 -11.26
CA ARG A 77 -9.13 11.36 -12.16
C ARG A 77 -10.41 10.88 -11.48
N PHE A 78 -10.34 10.53 -10.21
CA PHE A 78 -11.45 9.92 -9.46
C PHE A 78 -12.23 10.89 -8.59
N ASN A 79 -11.87 12.18 -8.58
CA ASN A 79 -12.54 13.19 -7.78
C ASN A 79 -12.85 14.43 -8.60
N ARG A 80 -14.04 14.99 -8.38
CA ARG A 80 -14.52 16.20 -9.09
C ARG A 80 -13.91 17.51 -8.59
N TYR A 81 -13.11 17.47 -7.51
CA TYR A 81 -12.58 18.68 -6.88
C TYR A 81 -11.22 19.05 -7.48
N PRO A 82 -10.94 20.35 -7.67
CA PRO A 82 -9.63 20.80 -8.10
C PRO A 82 -8.61 20.68 -6.96
N ASP A 83 -7.34 20.46 -7.31
CA ASP A 83 -6.23 20.18 -6.39
C ASP A 83 -6.09 21.13 -5.19
N ASN A 84 -6.29 22.42 -5.44
CA ASN A 84 -6.06 23.50 -4.48
C ASN A 84 -7.35 23.96 -3.79
N SER A 85 -8.49 23.33 -4.08
CA SER A 85 -9.79 23.71 -3.51
C SER A 85 -10.66 22.48 -3.29
N ILE A 86 -10.12 21.55 -2.51
CA ILE A 86 -10.90 20.43 -1.96
C ILE A 86 -11.69 20.99 -0.77
N PRO A 87 -13.03 20.94 -0.76
CA PRO A 87 -13.81 21.42 0.37
C PRO A 87 -13.50 20.62 1.64
N ASN A 88 -13.58 21.26 2.81
CA ASN A 88 -13.43 20.56 4.08
C ASN A 88 -14.61 19.59 4.30
N ASP A 89 -14.40 18.54 5.08
CA ASP A 89 -15.43 17.60 5.55
C ASP A 89 -16.15 16.82 4.44
N VAL A 90 -15.58 16.78 3.23
CA VAL A 90 -16.06 15.90 2.14
C VAL A 90 -15.26 14.60 2.12
N ASN A 91 -15.88 13.55 1.60
CA ASN A 91 -15.19 12.31 1.29
C ASN A 91 -14.69 12.36 -0.16
N ILE A 92 -13.41 12.07 -0.35
CA ILE A 92 -12.79 11.83 -1.65
C ILE A 92 -12.49 10.34 -1.82
N SER A 93 -12.42 9.92 -3.08
CA SER A 93 -12.08 8.56 -3.50
C SER A 93 -10.58 8.46 -3.68
N VAL A 94 -9.92 7.66 -2.84
CA VAL A 94 -8.49 7.35 -2.98
C VAL A 94 -8.33 5.99 -3.62
N VAL A 95 -7.91 5.99 -4.88
CA VAL A 95 -7.68 4.76 -5.62
C VAL A 95 -6.25 4.28 -5.41
N VAL A 96 -6.11 3.01 -5.02
CA VAL A 96 -4.83 2.32 -4.94
C VAL A 96 -4.84 1.17 -5.93
N ASN A 97 -3.86 1.17 -6.84
CA ASN A 97 -3.76 0.13 -7.85
C ASN A 97 -3.26 -1.18 -7.26
N CYS A 98 -3.66 -2.26 -7.90
CA CYS A 98 -3.39 -3.61 -7.43
C CYS A 98 -3.23 -4.55 -8.62
N SER A 99 -2.75 -5.78 -8.40
CA SER A 99 -2.54 -6.77 -9.46
C SER A 99 -3.03 -8.12 -9.01
N CYS A 100 -3.71 -8.83 -9.90
CA CYS A 100 -4.12 -10.23 -9.70
C CYS A 100 -3.19 -11.22 -10.42
N GLY A 101 -2.06 -10.74 -10.92
CA GLY A 101 -1.10 -11.54 -11.68
C GLY A 101 -1.33 -11.53 -13.18
N ASP A 102 -0.54 -12.34 -13.85
CA ASP A 102 -0.52 -12.52 -15.30
C ASP A 102 -0.07 -13.96 -15.56
N SER A 103 -1.01 -14.80 -16.00
CA SER A 103 -0.75 -16.22 -16.26
C SER A 103 0.26 -16.43 -17.40
N ALA A 104 0.49 -15.43 -18.26
CA ALA A 104 1.54 -15.50 -19.26
C ALA A 104 2.94 -15.35 -18.66
N VAL A 105 3.07 -14.77 -17.45
CA VAL A 105 4.34 -14.67 -16.72
C VAL A 105 4.55 -15.92 -15.84
N SER A 106 3.55 -16.29 -15.04
CA SER A 106 3.54 -17.50 -14.22
C SER A 106 2.16 -17.72 -13.61
N GLU A 107 1.72 -18.99 -13.53
CA GLU A 107 0.48 -19.39 -12.87
C GLU A 107 0.64 -19.58 -11.35
N ASP A 108 1.87 -19.50 -10.82
CA ASP A 108 2.18 -19.80 -9.41
C ASP A 108 1.85 -18.63 -8.46
N TYR A 109 1.49 -17.46 -9.00
CA TYR A 109 1.31 -16.23 -8.23
C TYR A 109 -0.11 -15.65 -8.40
N GLY A 110 -0.94 -15.78 -7.36
CA GLY A 110 -2.29 -15.18 -7.29
C GLY A 110 -2.42 -14.01 -6.31
N LEU A 111 -1.36 -13.69 -5.59
CA LEU A 111 -1.29 -12.65 -4.56
C LEU A 111 -0.12 -11.72 -4.87
N PHE A 112 -0.37 -10.41 -4.84
CA PHE A 112 0.63 -9.38 -5.11
C PHE A 112 0.66 -8.31 -4.02
N VAL A 113 1.84 -7.73 -3.90
CA VAL A 113 2.13 -6.58 -3.06
C VAL A 113 2.23 -5.35 -3.95
N THR A 114 1.42 -4.33 -3.68
CA THR A 114 1.58 -3.00 -4.30
C THR A 114 2.71 -2.29 -3.57
N TYR A 115 3.84 -2.11 -4.25
CA TYR A 115 5.08 -1.60 -3.68
C TYR A 115 5.46 -0.24 -4.29
N PRO A 116 5.26 0.88 -3.57
CA PRO A 116 5.73 2.18 -3.99
C PRO A 116 7.24 2.26 -3.78
N LEU A 117 7.97 2.43 -4.87
CA LEU A 117 9.42 2.59 -4.88
C LEU A 117 9.82 3.90 -4.22
N ARG A 118 10.95 3.84 -3.54
CA ARG A 118 11.66 4.99 -2.98
C ARG A 118 13.08 5.04 -3.54
N GLN A 119 13.73 6.16 -3.34
CA GLN A 119 15.08 6.41 -3.87
C GLN A 119 16.13 5.43 -3.33
N GLU A 120 15.93 4.87 -2.13
CA GLU A 120 16.81 3.86 -1.54
C GLU A 120 16.56 2.43 -2.04
N ASP A 121 15.43 2.17 -2.70
CA ASP A 121 15.08 0.83 -3.16
C ASP A 121 15.94 0.42 -4.35
N ASN A 122 16.36 -0.85 -4.37
CA ASN A 122 16.99 -1.48 -5.52
C ASN A 122 16.44 -2.89 -5.73
N LEU A 123 16.51 -3.38 -6.96
CA LEU A 123 15.90 -4.65 -7.34
C LEU A 123 16.44 -5.83 -6.52
N THR A 124 17.76 -5.89 -6.29
CA THR A 124 18.38 -6.98 -5.52
C THR A 124 17.90 -7.03 -4.08
N TYR A 125 17.76 -5.88 -3.41
CA TYR A 125 17.20 -5.79 -2.07
C TYR A 125 15.72 -6.19 -2.05
N VAL A 126 14.93 -5.72 -3.02
CA VAL A 126 13.50 -6.07 -3.12
C VAL A 126 13.32 -7.57 -3.38
N ALA A 127 14.10 -8.15 -4.30
CA ALA A 127 14.07 -9.57 -4.62
C ALA A 127 14.44 -10.46 -3.42
N SER A 128 15.54 -10.12 -2.74
CA SER A 128 15.99 -10.87 -1.55
C SER A 128 15.00 -10.81 -0.39
N THR A 129 14.44 -9.64 -0.10
CA THR A 129 13.49 -9.47 1.02
C THR A 129 12.11 -10.06 0.75
N SER A 130 11.67 -10.06 -0.52
CA SER A 130 10.42 -10.71 -0.93
C SER A 130 10.57 -12.22 -1.16
N ASN A 131 11.81 -12.71 -1.33
CA ASN A 131 12.11 -14.06 -1.80
C ASN A 131 11.44 -14.37 -3.15
N VAL A 132 11.51 -13.41 -4.06
CA VAL A 132 11.08 -13.53 -5.46
C VAL A 132 12.29 -13.21 -6.32
N SER A 133 12.53 -13.96 -7.39
CA SER A 133 13.67 -13.70 -8.26
C SER A 133 13.54 -12.34 -8.96
N GLU A 134 14.67 -11.70 -9.22
CA GLU A 134 14.70 -10.43 -9.95
C GLU A 134 14.02 -10.54 -11.33
N ASP A 135 14.17 -11.68 -12.01
CA ASP A 135 13.56 -11.97 -13.31
C ASP A 135 12.03 -11.98 -13.23
N VAL A 136 11.45 -12.64 -12.22
CA VAL A 136 9.99 -12.67 -12.02
C VAL A 136 9.47 -11.25 -11.74
N ILE A 137 10.15 -10.49 -10.87
CA ILE A 137 9.77 -9.09 -10.59
C ILE A 137 9.84 -8.25 -11.87
N ARG A 138 10.89 -8.42 -12.69
CA ARG A 138 11.03 -7.72 -13.99
C ARG A 138 9.87 -8.02 -14.93
N ARG A 139 9.51 -9.30 -15.10
CA ARG A 139 8.44 -9.72 -16.02
C ARG A 139 7.06 -9.17 -15.61
N TYR A 140 6.76 -9.10 -14.32
CA TYR A 140 5.52 -8.48 -13.82
C TYR A 140 5.50 -6.94 -13.91
N ASN A 141 6.64 -6.29 -14.16
CA ASN A 141 6.76 -4.84 -14.10
C ASN A 141 7.42 -4.26 -15.36
N PRO A 142 6.68 -4.11 -16.46
CA PRO A 142 7.18 -3.39 -17.63
C PRO A 142 7.73 -2.00 -17.27
N GLY A 143 8.91 -1.67 -17.80
CA GLY A 143 9.60 -0.40 -17.51
C GLY A 143 10.25 -0.32 -16.12
N LEU A 144 10.47 -1.46 -15.43
CA LEU A 144 11.02 -1.52 -14.07
C LEU A 144 12.28 -0.68 -13.86
N ASP A 145 13.25 -0.77 -14.78
CA ASP A 145 14.54 -0.08 -14.64
C ASP A 145 14.39 1.46 -14.64
N ALA A 146 13.46 1.99 -15.43
CA ALA A 146 13.16 3.43 -15.43
C ALA A 146 12.52 3.88 -14.11
N LYS A 147 11.67 3.03 -13.49
CA LYS A 147 11.06 3.31 -12.19
C LYS A 147 12.08 3.32 -11.06
N PHE A 148 12.99 2.34 -11.02
CA PHE A 148 14.11 2.34 -10.06
C PHE A 148 15.05 3.51 -10.28
N SER A 149 15.40 3.82 -11.53
CA SER A 149 16.26 4.98 -11.85
C SER A 149 15.63 6.31 -11.39
N ALA A 150 14.31 6.42 -11.48
CA ALA A 150 13.57 7.58 -11.00
C ALA A 150 13.34 7.57 -9.47
N GLY A 151 13.60 6.47 -8.78
CA GLY A 151 13.37 6.30 -7.35
C GLY A 151 11.89 6.46 -6.94
N ARG A 152 10.95 6.24 -7.87
CA ARG A 152 9.52 6.50 -7.68
C ARG A 152 8.64 5.62 -8.56
N GLY A 153 7.36 5.59 -8.23
CA GLY A 153 6.35 4.82 -8.94
C GLY A 153 6.04 3.49 -8.25
N ILE A 154 5.05 2.77 -8.77
CA ILE A 154 4.55 1.54 -8.17
C ILE A 154 5.04 0.32 -8.97
N ILE A 155 5.45 -0.71 -8.26
CA ILE A 155 5.73 -2.05 -8.79
C ILE A 155 4.86 -3.08 -8.06
N TYR A 156 4.60 -4.20 -8.71
CA TYR A 156 3.86 -5.33 -8.17
C TYR A 156 4.82 -6.49 -7.92
N ILE A 157 4.89 -6.93 -6.67
CA ILE A 157 5.77 -8.03 -6.26
C ILE A 157 4.89 -9.20 -5.84
N PRO A 158 5.08 -10.42 -6.36
CA PRO A 158 4.37 -11.58 -5.84
C PRO A 158 4.51 -11.68 -4.31
N GLY A 159 3.37 -11.78 -3.63
CA GLY A 159 3.30 -11.97 -2.19
C GLY A 159 3.31 -13.45 -1.83
N ARG A 160 3.68 -13.77 -0.59
CA ARG A 160 3.51 -15.11 -0.05
C ARG A 160 2.08 -15.27 0.44
N GLU A 161 1.39 -16.33 0.02
CA GLU A 161 0.14 -16.72 0.64
C GLU A 161 0.40 -16.97 2.13
N GLY A 162 -0.34 -16.29 3.01
CA GLY A 162 -0.28 -16.57 4.44
C GLY A 162 -0.64 -18.04 4.67
N LEU A 163 0.10 -18.72 5.56
CA LEU A 163 -0.04 -20.15 5.92
C LEU A 163 -1.40 -20.48 6.58
N GLY A 164 -2.52 -20.16 5.92
CA GLY A 164 -3.87 -20.32 6.44
C GLY A 164 -5.01 -19.79 5.56
N SER A 165 -4.74 -19.25 4.36
CA SER A 165 -5.81 -18.73 3.49
C SER A 165 -6.27 -19.77 2.45
N THR A 166 -7.08 -20.74 2.87
CA THR A 166 -7.71 -21.77 2.01
C THR A 166 -8.82 -21.24 1.08
N THR A 167 -8.97 -19.92 0.90
CA THR A 167 -9.93 -19.37 -0.05
C THR A 167 -9.26 -18.99 -1.35
N LEU A 168 -9.13 -19.96 -2.26
CA LEU A 168 -9.10 -19.69 -3.70
C LEU A 168 -10.35 -18.87 -4.02
N GLY A 169 -10.20 -17.57 -4.33
CA GLY A 169 -11.30 -16.75 -4.85
C GLY A 169 -11.48 -15.36 -4.23
N THR A 170 -10.72 -14.98 -3.20
CA THR A 170 -10.61 -13.55 -2.83
C THR A 170 -9.16 -13.15 -2.91
N SER A 171 -8.78 -12.42 -3.97
CA SER A 171 -7.48 -11.76 -4.10
C SER A 171 -7.30 -10.75 -2.98
N LYS A 172 -6.89 -11.23 -1.80
CA LYS A 172 -6.30 -10.37 -0.78
C LYS A 172 -5.02 -9.86 -1.40
N LEU A 173 -4.77 -8.56 -1.35
CA LEU A 173 -3.54 -7.94 -1.84
C LEU A 173 -2.97 -7.08 -0.75
N THR A 174 -1.67 -6.92 -0.76
CA THR A 174 -0.97 -6.39 0.41
C THR A 174 -0.29 -5.08 0.05
N LEU A 175 -0.58 -3.99 0.76
CA LEU A 175 0.09 -2.71 0.56
C LEU A 175 1.36 -2.66 1.37
N ASN A 176 2.47 -2.29 0.74
CA ASN A 176 3.71 -2.13 1.46
C ASN A 176 3.90 -0.68 1.94
N LEU A 177 3.40 -0.39 3.14
CA LEU A 177 3.36 0.95 3.71
C LEU A 177 4.56 1.18 4.64
N LYS A 178 5.40 2.18 4.34
CA LYS A 178 6.50 2.58 5.23
C LYS A 178 6.11 3.78 6.08
N ILE A 179 5.99 3.53 7.38
CA ILE A 179 5.50 4.50 8.36
C ILE A 179 6.53 5.64 8.49
N PRO A 180 6.18 6.89 8.14
CA PRO A 180 7.11 8.00 8.16
C PRO A 180 7.52 8.38 9.60
N MET A 181 8.78 8.76 9.80
CA MET A 181 9.33 9.17 11.12
C MET A 181 8.56 10.32 11.79
N LYS A 182 7.90 11.20 11.02
CA LYS A 182 7.05 12.27 11.58
C LYS A 182 5.80 11.70 12.29
N MET A 183 5.20 10.65 11.74
CA MET A 183 4.12 9.89 12.40
C MET A 183 4.66 9.23 13.68
N SER A 184 5.91 8.74 13.65
CA SER A 184 6.59 8.15 14.81
C SER A 184 6.89 9.13 15.94
N ARG A 185 7.12 10.43 15.64
CA ARG A 185 7.23 11.48 16.67
C ARG A 185 5.88 11.88 17.28
N PHE A 186 4.80 11.81 16.52
CA PHE A 186 3.43 11.94 17.04
C PHE A 186 3.05 10.75 17.96
N LEU A 187 3.45 9.55 17.58
CA LEU A 187 3.33 8.31 18.36
C LEU A 187 4.14 8.36 19.67
N ALA A 188 5.36 8.91 19.65
CA ALA A 188 6.24 8.96 20.82
C ALA A 188 5.90 10.10 21.82
N ALA A 189 5.43 11.26 21.34
CA ALA A 189 5.23 12.45 22.18
C ALA A 189 3.96 12.42 23.06
N ARG A 190 3.04 11.46 22.86
CA ARG A 190 1.79 11.38 23.62
C ARG A 190 1.62 10.13 24.48
N GLY A 191 2.58 9.20 24.52
CA GLY A 191 2.40 7.94 25.27
C GLY A 191 1.18 7.12 24.80
N LEU A 192 0.76 7.28 23.55
CA LEU A 192 -0.43 6.65 22.99
C LEU A 192 -0.07 5.28 22.39
N ARG A 193 -0.74 4.24 22.91
CA ARG A 193 -0.74 2.87 22.39
C ARG A 193 -1.31 2.85 20.96
N LEU A 194 -0.73 2.03 20.08
CA LEU A 194 -1.12 1.79 18.67
C LEU A 194 -2.61 1.61 18.39
N ALA A 195 -3.40 1.26 19.40
CA ALA A 195 -4.85 1.12 19.31
C ALA A 195 -5.58 2.41 18.88
N ARG A 196 -4.90 3.54 18.66
CA ARG A 196 -5.48 4.71 17.96
C ARG A 196 -4.95 4.95 16.56
N ASP A 197 -3.69 4.61 16.26
CA ASP A 197 -3.09 4.95 14.96
C ASP A 197 -3.16 3.79 13.95
N VAL A 198 -3.01 2.55 14.39
CA VAL A 198 -3.46 1.40 13.59
C VAL A 198 -4.98 1.40 13.51
N GLN A 199 -5.67 1.85 14.58
CA GLN A 199 -7.12 2.10 14.52
C GLN A 199 -7.48 3.23 13.56
N ALA A 200 -6.68 4.29 13.39
CA ALA A 200 -6.89 5.34 12.38
C ALA A 200 -6.54 4.89 10.95
N MET A 201 -5.72 3.86 10.82
CA MET A 201 -5.56 3.15 9.54
C MET A 201 -6.75 2.21 9.28
N ILE A 202 -7.31 1.57 10.32
CA ILE A 202 -8.50 0.72 10.30
C ILE A 202 -9.80 1.52 10.06
N SER A 203 -9.96 2.70 10.68
CA SER A 203 -11.13 3.60 10.60
C SER A 203 -10.94 4.56 9.43
#